data_AF-A0A916WD65-F1
#
_entry.id   AF-A0A916WD65-F1
#
_cell.length_a   1.000
_cell.length_b   1.000
_cell.length_c   1.000
_cell.angle_alpha   90.00
_cell.angle_beta   90.00
_cell.angle_gamma   90.00
#
_symmetry.space_group_name_H-M   'P 1'
#
loop_
_entity.id
_entity.type
_entity.pdbx_description
1 polymer ?
#
loop_
_entity_poly.entity_id
_entity_poly.type
_entity_poly.pdbx_seq_one_letter_code
_entity_poly.pdbx_strand_id
1 'polypeptide(L)'
;MRRSQQDAWQHETTTLRKAGQQLQRKVPVVQLALANDPKLAWQLALETGEPVTHICGWIVDTSIECDHQRFGGFLKVSLEELLIALRDDRHLRHDPNGMFTQVMPAAAAEPQSLYPHGFSAGRFMEVVETQAVWDGI
;
A
#
# COMPACT_ATOMS: atom_id res chain seq x y z
N MET A 1 5.89 17.14 4.50
CA MET A 1 6.46 16.81 5.83
C MET A 1 5.90 17.74 6.89
N ARG A 2 5.47 17.19 8.03
CA ARG A 2 4.97 17.98 9.17
C ARG A 2 6.13 18.73 9.82
N ARG A 3 5.84 19.92 10.37
CA ARG A 3 6.87 20.89 10.77
C ARG A 3 7.43 20.64 12.17
N SER A 4 6.79 19.78 12.97
CA SER A 4 7.23 19.44 14.33
C SER A 4 6.89 17.99 14.71
N GLN A 5 7.59 17.44 15.70
CA GLN A 5 7.26 16.13 16.29
C GLN A 5 5.85 16.12 16.91
N GLN A 6 5.40 17.27 17.44
CA GLN A 6 4.06 17.41 17.98
C GLN A 6 2.98 17.27 16.89
N ASP A 7 3.20 17.85 15.71
CA ASP A 7 2.27 17.71 14.59
C ASP A 7 2.23 16.27 14.04
N ALA A 8 3.39 15.60 14.01
CA ALA A 8 3.46 14.18 13.66
C ALA A 8 2.66 13.31 14.64
N TRP A 9 2.83 13.54 15.94
CA TRP A 9 2.11 12.84 17.00
C TRP A 9 0.60 13.14 16.97
N GLN A 10 0.20 14.39 16.76
CA GLN A 10 -1.23 14.74 16.64
C GLN A 10 -1.88 14.09 15.43
N HIS A 11 -1.18 14.05 14.30
CA HIS A 11 -1.68 13.37 13.11
C HIS A 11 -1.86 11.87 13.32
N GLU A 12 -0.89 11.21 13.93
CA GLU A 12 -0.96 9.80 14.30
C GLU A 12 -2.15 9.52 15.23
N THR A 13 -2.22 10.25 16.35
CA THR A 13 -3.20 10.00 17.41
C THR A 13 -4.62 10.44 17.08
N THR A 14 -4.82 11.29 16.07
CA THR A 14 -6.14 11.80 15.70
C THR A 14 -6.59 11.36 14.30
N THR A 15 -5.82 11.67 13.26
CA THR A 15 -6.21 11.40 11.86
C THR A 15 -6.15 9.91 11.56
N LEU A 16 -5.01 9.26 11.77
CA LEU A 16 -4.84 7.84 11.45
C LEU A 16 -5.74 6.95 12.31
N ARG A 17 -5.90 7.28 13.60
CA ARG A 17 -6.86 6.60 14.48
C ARG A 17 -8.30 6.71 13.96
N LYS A 18 -8.75 7.89 13.53
CA LYS A 18 -10.08 8.08 12.95
C LYS A 18 -10.25 7.31 11.63
N ALA A 19 -9.22 7.32 10.77
CA ALA A 19 -9.25 6.55 9.53
C ALA A 19 -9.39 5.04 9.80
N GLY A 20 -8.64 4.50 10.77
CA GLY A 20 -8.80 3.12 11.22
C GLY A 20 -10.22 2.81 11.70
N GLN A 21 -10.81 3.67 12.53
CA GLN A 21 -12.20 3.52 12.98
C GLN A 21 -13.22 3.59 11.84
N GLN A 22 -12.97 4.42 10.82
CA GLN A 22 -13.81 4.48 9.63
C GLN A 22 -13.74 3.17 8.84
N LEU A 23 -12.55 2.60 8.66
CA LEU A 23 -12.40 1.30 7.99
C LEU A 23 -13.05 0.16 8.78
N GLN A 24 -12.94 0.14 10.10
CA GLN A 24 -13.62 -0.86 10.95
C GLN A 24 -15.14 -0.88 10.72
N ARG A 25 -15.74 0.28 10.40
CA ARG A 25 -17.17 0.39 10.09
C ARG A 25 -17.49 0.09 8.62
N LYS A 26 -16.62 0.52 7.70
CA LYS A 26 -16.87 0.39 6.25
C LYS A 26 -16.64 -1.03 5.72
N VAL A 27 -15.63 -1.74 6.22
CA VAL A 27 -15.30 -3.09 5.71
C VAL A 27 -16.46 -4.07 5.84
N PRO A 28 -17.13 -4.22 7.01
CA PRO A 28 -18.30 -5.09 7.11
C PRO A 28 -19.47 -4.65 6.21
N VAL A 29 -19.64 -3.35 5.99
CA VAL A 29 -20.70 -2.82 5.10
C VAL A 29 -20.43 -3.17 3.65
N VAL A 30 -19.18 -3.04 3.19
CA VAL A 30 -18.79 -3.46 1.84
C VAL A 30 -18.96 -4.97 1.68
N GLN A 31 -18.55 -5.76 2.67
CA GLN A 31 -18.73 -7.22 2.64
C GLN A 31 -20.20 -7.61 2.51
N LEU A 32 -21.06 -6.98 3.30
CA LEU A 32 -22.50 -7.20 3.24
C LEU A 32 -23.11 -6.73 1.91
N ALA A 33 -22.64 -5.61 1.36
CA ALA A 33 -23.10 -5.11 0.07
C ALA A 33 -22.72 -6.07 -1.07
N LEU A 34 -21.49 -6.57 -1.10
CA LEU A 34 -21.04 -7.53 -2.11
C LEU A 34 -21.78 -8.87 -2.00
N ALA A 35 -22.14 -9.30 -0.79
CA ALA A 35 -22.90 -10.53 -0.57
C ALA A 35 -24.37 -10.42 -0.99
N ASN A 36 -24.97 -9.23 -0.89
CA ASN A 36 -26.42 -9.04 -1.10
C ASN A 36 -26.78 -8.29 -2.39
N ASP A 37 -25.81 -7.71 -3.09
CA ASP A 37 -26.01 -6.98 -4.35
C ASP A 37 -25.22 -7.66 -5.50
N PRO A 38 -25.86 -8.62 -6.22
CA PRO A 38 -25.25 -9.28 -7.36
C PRO A 38 -24.87 -8.33 -8.48
N LYS A 39 -25.58 -7.19 -8.62
CA LYS A 39 -25.27 -6.18 -9.63
C LYS A 39 -23.97 -5.47 -9.28
N LEU A 40 -23.76 -5.12 -8.01
CA LEU A 40 -22.51 -4.54 -7.53
C LEU A 40 -21.34 -5.51 -7.73
N ALA A 41 -21.51 -6.79 -7.35
CA ALA A 41 -20.48 -7.82 -7.54
C ALA A 41 -20.11 -7.97 -9.03
N TRP A 42 -21.11 -8.02 -9.92
CA TRP A 42 -20.90 -8.08 -11.37
C TRP A 42 -20.19 -6.84 -11.91
N GLN A 43 -20.54 -5.63 -11.45
CA GLN A 43 -19.87 -4.39 -11.85
C GLN A 43 -18.40 -4.34 -11.44
N LEU A 44 -18.03 -5.07 -10.38
CA LEU A 44 -16.65 -5.21 -9.91
C LEU A 44 -15.94 -6.42 -10.51
N ALA A 45 -16.56 -7.09 -11.49
CA ALA A 45 -16.05 -8.32 -12.11
C ALA A 45 -15.72 -9.43 -11.10
N LEU A 46 -16.46 -9.48 -9.99
CA LEU A 46 -16.35 -10.56 -9.00
C LEU A 46 -17.22 -11.73 -9.44
N GLU A 47 -16.75 -12.95 -9.23
CA GLU A 47 -17.53 -14.15 -9.54
C GLU A 47 -18.81 -14.18 -8.69
N THR A 48 -19.95 -14.15 -9.35
CA THR A 48 -21.26 -14.21 -8.68
C THR A 48 -21.53 -15.64 -8.20
N GLY A 49 -21.68 -15.82 -6.89
CA GLY A 49 -22.05 -17.10 -6.28
C GLY A 49 -21.05 -17.64 -5.27
N GLU A 50 -19.81 -17.14 -5.26
CA GLU A 50 -18.89 -17.37 -4.15
C GLU A 50 -18.95 -16.22 -3.13
N PRO A 51 -18.99 -16.50 -1.82
CA PRO A 51 -18.92 -15.46 -0.82
C PRO A 51 -17.57 -14.74 -0.94
N VAL A 52 -17.58 -13.40 -0.99
CA VAL A 52 -16.34 -12.61 -0.88
C VAL A 52 -15.70 -12.94 0.46
N THR A 53 -14.64 -13.76 0.41
CA THR A 53 -14.01 -14.33 1.60
C THR A 53 -13.07 -13.36 2.29
N HIS A 54 -12.58 -12.34 1.57
CA HIS A 54 -11.61 -11.40 2.12
C HIS A 54 -11.74 -10.00 1.53
N ILE A 55 -11.80 -8.99 2.41
CA ILE A 55 -11.68 -7.57 2.05
C ILE A 55 -10.45 -7.03 2.78
N CYS A 56 -9.45 -6.63 2.02
CA CYS A 56 -8.29 -5.92 2.55
C CYS A 56 -8.57 -4.41 2.57
N GLY A 57 -8.37 -3.78 3.72
CA GLY A 57 -8.50 -2.33 3.90
C GLY A 57 -7.16 -1.69 4.22
N TRP A 58 -6.81 -0.63 3.51
CA TRP A 58 -5.61 0.17 3.79
C TRP A 58 -5.98 1.63 4.03
N ILE A 59 -5.21 2.29 4.89
CA ILE A 59 -5.22 3.74 5.08
C ILE A 59 -4.13 4.31 4.17
N VAL A 60 -4.55 4.93 3.07
CA VAL A 60 -3.62 5.58 2.14
C VAL A 60 -3.50 7.05 2.51
N ASP A 61 -2.28 7.50 2.76
CA ASP A 61 -1.97 8.89 3.14
C ASP A 61 -0.88 9.45 2.23
N THR A 62 -0.84 10.76 2.01
CA THR A 62 0.24 11.40 1.22
C THR A 62 1.53 11.58 2.03
N SER A 63 1.46 11.41 3.33
CA SER A 63 2.59 11.41 4.26
C SER A 63 3.23 10.02 4.35
N ILE A 64 4.56 9.95 4.51
CA ILE A 64 5.30 8.70 4.73
C ILE A 64 5.39 8.34 6.22
N GLU A 65 5.20 9.32 7.10
CA GLU A 65 5.20 9.13 8.55
C GLU A 65 4.19 8.04 8.97
N CYS A 66 4.61 7.12 9.85
CA CYS A 66 3.83 5.95 10.28
C CYS A 66 3.54 4.90 9.19
N ASP A 67 4.26 4.91 8.05
CA ASP A 67 4.17 3.80 7.08
C ASP A 67 4.41 2.45 7.76
N HIS A 68 3.62 1.47 7.33
CA HIS A 68 3.59 0.11 7.84
C HIS A 68 3.17 -0.07 9.31
N GLN A 69 2.72 1.00 9.97
CA GLN A 69 2.00 0.89 11.23
C GLN A 69 0.53 0.55 10.99
N ARG A 70 -0.12 -0.03 12.01
CA ARG A 70 -1.54 -0.43 11.94
C ARG A 70 -2.42 0.42 12.84
N PHE A 71 -3.54 0.87 12.29
CA PHE A 71 -4.56 1.65 13.03
C PHE A 71 -5.91 0.96 12.90
N GLY A 72 -6.47 0.53 14.04
CA GLY A 72 -7.71 -0.26 14.04
C GLY A 72 -7.58 -1.62 13.34
N GLY A 73 -6.35 -2.13 13.20
CA GLY A 73 -6.01 -3.37 12.48
C GLY A 73 -5.60 -3.15 11.01
N PHE A 74 -5.85 -1.98 10.44
CA PHE A 74 -5.58 -1.68 9.03
C PHE A 74 -4.20 -1.07 8.84
N LEU A 75 -3.51 -1.51 7.78
CA LEU A 75 -2.19 -1.00 7.41
C LEU A 75 -2.30 0.44 6.95
N LYS A 76 -1.40 1.30 7.44
CA LYS A 76 -1.16 2.62 6.86
C LYS A 76 -0.01 2.53 5.86
N VAL A 77 -0.24 3.04 4.67
CA VAL A 77 0.74 3.05 3.57
C VAL A 77 0.71 4.42 2.89
N SER A 78 1.85 4.89 2.43
CA SER A 78 1.93 6.14 1.69
C SER A 78 1.42 5.97 0.27
N LEU A 79 0.82 7.03 -0.27
CA LEU A 79 0.43 7.10 -1.67
C LEU A 79 1.65 6.92 -2.59
N GLU A 80 2.81 7.41 -2.16
CA GLU A 80 4.07 7.24 -2.87
C GLU A 80 4.44 5.76 -3.02
N GLU A 81 4.44 4.99 -1.92
CA GLU A 81 4.69 3.55 -1.97
C GLU A 81 3.73 2.83 -2.92
N LEU A 82 2.43 3.13 -2.81
CA LEU A 82 1.43 2.51 -3.67
C LEU A 82 1.65 2.83 -5.15
N LEU A 83 2.04 4.06 -5.47
CA LEU A 83 2.33 4.44 -6.86
C LEU A 83 3.57 3.72 -7.39
N ILE A 84 4.63 3.58 -6.58
CA ILE A 84 5.83 2.83 -6.95
C ILE A 84 5.47 1.35 -7.16
N ALA A 85 4.72 0.76 -6.23
CA ALA A 85 4.27 -0.62 -6.32
C ALA A 85 3.36 -0.85 -7.54
N LEU A 86 2.39 0.02 -7.83
CA LEU A 86 1.48 -0.15 -8.96
C LEU A 86 2.16 0.04 -10.32
N ARG A 87 3.15 0.92 -10.41
CA ARG A 87 3.88 1.20 -11.65
C ARG A 87 5.09 0.31 -11.87
N ASP A 88 5.46 -0.48 -10.88
CA ASP A 88 6.70 -1.24 -10.88
C ASP A 88 7.96 -0.36 -11.02
N ASP A 89 7.87 0.84 -10.45
CA ASP A 89 8.89 1.89 -10.56
C ASP A 89 10.02 1.71 -9.53
N ARG A 90 10.18 0.52 -8.94
CA ARG A 90 11.20 0.28 -7.90
C ARG A 90 12.62 0.61 -8.38
N HIS A 91 12.85 0.44 -9.68
CA HIS A 91 14.12 0.70 -10.33
C HIS A 91 14.50 2.18 -10.34
N LEU A 92 13.52 3.08 -10.35
CA LEU A 92 13.73 4.54 -10.32
C LEU A 92 14.24 5.03 -8.95
N ARG A 93 14.28 4.14 -7.95
CA ARG A 93 14.80 4.43 -6.62
C ARG A 93 16.30 4.26 -6.50
N HIS A 94 16.90 3.44 -7.35
CA HIS A 94 18.35 3.35 -7.45
C HIS A 94 18.87 4.53 -8.27
N ASP A 95 19.87 5.22 -7.73
CA ASP A 95 20.62 6.26 -8.43
C ASP A 95 21.57 5.60 -9.45
N PRO A 96 21.17 5.44 -10.72
CA PRO A 96 21.91 4.60 -11.67
C PRO A 96 23.24 5.25 -12.06
N ASN A 97 23.38 6.55 -11.80
CA ASN A 97 24.50 7.39 -12.22
C ASN A 97 25.42 7.76 -11.05
N GLY A 98 25.16 7.30 -9.82
CA GLY A 98 25.92 7.73 -8.63
C GLY A 98 25.88 9.25 -8.42
N MET A 99 24.83 9.92 -8.91
CA MET A 99 24.67 11.37 -8.82
C MET A 99 24.58 11.86 -7.37
N PHE A 100 24.13 11.00 -6.46
CA PHE A 100 23.98 11.20 -5.02
C PHE A 100 24.94 10.35 -4.17
N THR A 101 25.64 9.37 -4.76
CA THR A 101 26.62 8.51 -4.06
C THR A 101 27.97 8.51 -4.76
N GLN A 102 29.02 9.07 -4.11
CA GLN A 102 30.41 9.06 -4.59
C GLN A 102 31.08 7.67 -4.48
N VAL A 103 30.38 6.59 -4.80
CA VAL A 103 30.93 5.23 -4.78
C VAL A 103 30.93 4.71 -6.22
N MET A 104 32.07 4.17 -6.67
CA MET A 104 32.20 3.54 -7.98
C MET A 104 31.06 2.52 -8.19
N PRO A 105 30.45 2.44 -9.37
CA PRO A 105 29.34 1.53 -9.59
C PRO A 105 29.87 0.10 -9.54
N ALA A 106 29.70 -0.57 -8.40
CA ALA A 106 29.61 -2.02 -8.40
C ALA A 106 28.42 -2.36 -9.31
N ALA A 107 28.62 -3.26 -10.28
CA ALA A 107 27.62 -3.61 -11.27
C ALA A 107 26.23 -3.72 -10.63
N ALA A 108 25.41 -2.68 -10.81
CA ALA A 108 24.12 -2.59 -10.16
C ALA A 108 23.31 -3.78 -10.67
N ALA A 109 22.94 -4.68 -9.77
CA ALA A 109 22.03 -5.77 -10.12
C ALA A 109 20.81 -5.13 -10.77
N GLU A 110 20.42 -5.63 -11.96
CA GLU A 110 19.26 -5.04 -12.63
C GLU A 110 18.07 -5.05 -11.68
N PRO A 111 17.40 -3.91 -11.46
CA PRO A 111 16.30 -3.83 -10.53
C PRO A 111 15.15 -4.72 -11.02
N GLN A 112 15.07 -5.91 -10.44
CA GLN A 112 14.37 -7.09 -10.97
C GLN A 112 12.82 -7.00 -11.04
N SER A 113 12.10 -5.90 -11.19
CA SER A 113 10.61 -5.92 -11.13
C SER A 113 9.98 -6.49 -9.83
N LEU A 114 8.91 -5.87 -9.35
CA LEU A 114 8.07 -6.38 -8.25
C LEU A 114 7.16 -7.53 -8.72
N TYR A 115 7.00 -7.68 -10.04
CA TYR A 115 6.07 -8.60 -10.69
C TYR A 115 6.74 -9.42 -11.82
N PRO A 116 7.76 -10.24 -11.52
CA PRO A 116 8.47 -11.04 -12.54
C PRO A 116 7.57 -12.02 -13.30
N HIS A 117 6.38 -12.33 -12.77
CA HIS A 117 5.38 -13.21 -13.37
C HIS A 117 4.12 -12.46 -13.83
N GLY A 118 4.21 -11.14 -13.98
CA GLY A 118 3.07 -10.27 -14.28
C GLY A 118 2.31 -9.81 -13.03
N PHE A 119 1.51 -8.75 -13.20
CA PHE A 119 0.74 -8.15 -12.12
C PHE A 119 -0.39 -9.07 -11.66
N SER A 120 -0.55 -9.20 -10.35
CA SER A 120 -1.76 -9.77 -9.73
C SER A 120 -2.09 -9.04 -8.45
N ALA A 121 -3.37 -8.98 -8.08
CA ALA A 121 -3.80 -8.35 -6.83
C ALA A 121 -3.16 -9.01 -5.59
N GLY A 122 -2.99 -10.35 -5.61
CA GLY A 122 -2.32 -11.08 -4.54
C GLY A 122 -0.85 -10.67 -4.37
N ARG A 123 -0.10 -10.63 -5.48
CA ARG A 123 1.30 -10.18 -5.45
C ARG A 123 1.42 -8.71 -5.07
N PHE A 124 0.50 -7.86 -5.52
CA PHE A 124 0.47 -6.44 -5.14
C PHE A 124 0.25 -6.27 -3.63
N MET A 125 -0.69 -7.01 -3.03
CA MET A 125 -0.87 -7.01 -1.58
C MET A 125 0.40 -7.47 -0.86
N GLU A 126 1.02 -8.56 -1.31
CA GLU A 126 2.27 -9.05 -0.73
C GLU A 126 3.38 -7.98 -0.80
N VAL A 127 3.61 -7.39 -1.97
CA VAL A 127 4.63 -6.36 -2.20
C VAL A 127 4.48 -5.18 -1.23
N VAL A 128 3.25 -4.72 -1.03
CA VAL A 128 2.96 -3.63 -0.09
C VAL A 128 3.14 -4.12 1.34
N GLU A 129 2.49 -5.23 1.74
CA GLU A 129 2.52 -5.69 3.14
C GLU A 129 3.91 -6.11 3.62
N THR A 130 4.79 -6.57 2.74
CA THR A 130 6.18 -6.93 3.08
C THR A 130 7.18 -5.81 2.87
N GLN A 131 6.73 -4.62 2.47
CA GLN A 131 7.62 -3.48 2.18
C GLN A 131 8.62 -3.76 1.05
N ALA A 132 8.29 -4.66 0.11
CA ALA A 132 9.22 -5.09 -0.95
C ALA A 132 9.63 -3.96 -1.90
N VAL A 133 8.86 -2.87 -1.93
CA VAL A 133 9.24 -1.61 -2.59
C VAL A 133 10.55 -1.05 -2.05
N TRP A 134 10.84 -1.29 -0.77
CA TRP A 134 11.97 -0.76 0.00
C TRP A 134 13.10 -1.77 0.23
N ASP A 135 13.00 -2.99 -0.30
CA ASP A 135 14.09 -3.97 -0.22
C ASP A 135 15.37 -3.45 -0.88
N GLY A 136 16.51 -3.63 -0.22
CA GLY A 136 17.83 -3.24 -0.74
C GLY A 136 18.25 -1.80 -0.47
N ILE A 137 17.55 -1.12 0.44
CA ILE A 137 17.87 0.23 0.96
C ILE A 137 18.18 0.12 2.45
#